data_AF-A0A524KR85-F1
#
_entry.id   AF-A0A524KR85-F1
#
_cell.length_a   1.000
_cell.length_b   1.000
_cell.length_c   1.000
_cell.angle_alpha   90.00
_cell.angle_beta   90.00
_cell.angle_gamma   90.00
#
_symmetry.space_group_name_H-M   'P 1'
#
loop_
_entity.id
_entity.type
_entity.pdbx_description
1 polymer ?
#
loop_
_entity_poly.entity_id
_entity_poly.type
_entity_poly.pdbx_seq_one_letter_code
_entity_poly.pdbx_strand_id
1 'polypeptide(L)'
;MNTRPGSTRFVPRLAALALLLSFILAPALRAQQVVQVPPIREASPVESPSDVDPVSTWVAQAKAGFQSNLGDSAGGENYRPYEKVGFIGRRLLRSLGRRDLLQAHAIKPVLDSLGLVTEMATDPASPAFALLMVRNPDRFTADAVGFLYWYKGDDLRIQGVVFKGGHHPRMRVWETGKREYPFEWGILDETRDRRPGFTMLRLSPGGTVWGIQQDEESFPLLGEPGEVAWVDLNQDGLPEFVSWTHGSTDSLFTECAGCPKLLTERTFIEGDDAFELQDQRLLPTPYATLVYFVRLLIDGKLVQAEKLVRDPAKVREAVAQGWDKRVVRKPWIVEYGESGQAWPRRLALRFEGPNGVKRYAVIFAMREGRWIIDNWLEPRAIERHYPPVTMPPATPAEPPAEANPPATPVRPPAKPPPAKTK
;
A
#
# COMPACT_ATOMS: atom_id res chain seq x y z
N MET A 1 -30.12 -75.17 -23.38
CA MET A 1 -30.10 -75.64 -21.98
C MET A 1 -29.60 -74.49 -21.12
N ASN A 2 -30.42 -74.03 -20.15
CA ASN A 2 -30.10 -73.13 -19.02
C ASN A 2 -29.59 -71.72 -19.39
N THR A 3 -30.00 -70.57 -18.81
CA THR A 3 -30.69 -70.25 -17.55
C THR A 3 -31.12 -68.77 -17.58
N ARG A 4 -32.34 -68.51 -17.09
CA ARG A 4 -32.95 -67.37 -16.35
C ARG A 4 -32.47 -65.89 -16.44
N PRO A 5 -33.42 -64.94 -16.19
CA PRO A 5 -33.25 -63.49 -16.27
C PRO A 5 -32.78 -62.85 -14.94
N GLY A 6 -32.11 -61.70 -15.03
CA GLY A 6 -31.71 -60.88 -13.88
C GLY A 6 -32.36 -59.49 -13.94
N SER A 7 -33.32 -59.25 -13.06
CA SER A 7 -33.86 -57.93 -12.74
C SER A 7 -32.87 -57.16 -11.86
N THR A 8 -32.48 -55.95 -12.26
CA THR A 8 -31.79 -55.01 -11.37
C THR A 8 -32.72 -53.85 -11.02
N ARG A 9 -33.20 -53.87 -9.77
CA ARG A 9 -33.85 -52.74 -9.11
C ARG A 9 -32.79 -51.64 -8.89
N PHE A 10 -32.95 -50.51 -9.57
CA PHE A 10 -32.17 -49.30 -9.29
C PHE A 10 -32.69 -48.65 -8.00
N VAL A 11 -31.77 -48.43 -7.06
CA VAL A 11 -32.02 -47.96 -5.69
C VAL A 11 -32.11 -46.42 -5.67
N PRO A 12 -33.15 -45.80 -5.09
CA PRO A 12 -33.31 -44.35 -5.00
C PRO A 12 -32.57 -43.76 -3.78
N ARG A 13 -31.29 -44.09 -3.60
CA ARG A 13 -30.50 -43.63 -2.43
C ARG A 13 -29.38 -42.65 -2.77
N LEU A 14 -29.07 -42.43 -4.05
CA LEU A 14 -28.03 -41.48 -4.46
C LEU A 14 -28.54 -40.02 -4.58
N ALA A 15 -29.83 -39.80 -4.82
CA ALA A 15 -30.40 -38.46 -4.92
C ALA A 15 -30.48 -37.72 -3.56
N ALA A 16 -30.68 -38.45 -2.45
CA ALA A 16 -30.76 -37.86 -1.12
C ALA A 16 -29.39 -37.42 -0.56
N LEU A 17 -28.29 -38.03 -1.03
CA LEU A 17 -26.94 -37.66 -0.58
C LEU A 17 -26.41 -36.40 -1.29
N ALA A 18 -26.82 -36.16 -2.55
CA ALA A 18 -26.44 -34.97 -3.31
C ALA A 18 -27.13 -33.68 -2.78
N LEU A 19 -28.33 -33.81 -2.20
CA LEU A 19 -29.06 -32.69 -1.58
C LEU A 19 -28.59 -32.38 -0.15
N LEU A 20 -27.94 -33.33 0.53
CA LEU A 20 -27.31 -33.11 1.84
C LEU A 20 -25.86 -32.59 1.73
N LEU A 21 -25.12 -32.94 0.68
CA LEU A 21 -23.77 -32.40 0.45
C LEU A 21 -23.77 -30.94 -0.05
N SER A 22 -24.86 -30.47 -0.67
CA SER A 22 -25.00 -29.08 -1.11
C SER A 22 -25.21 -28.10 0.05
N PHE A 23 -25.59 -28.58 1.24
CA PHE A 23 -25.66 -27.75 2.46
C PHE A 23 -24.35 -27.68 3.26
N ILE A 24 -23.36 -28.53 2.97
CA ILE A 24 -22.08 -28.56 3.70
C ILE A 24 -20.97 -27.79 2.95
N LEU A 25 -21.19 -27.47 1.67
CA LEU A 25 -20.32 -26.63 0.84
C LEU A 25 -20.91 -25.25 0.52
N ALA A 26 -21.87 -24.77 1.31
CA ALA A 26 -22.08 -23.33 1.38
C ALA A 26 -20.82 -22.75 2.04
N PRO A 27 -20.01 -21.92 1.36
CA PRO A 27 -19.01 -21.15 2.06
C PRO A 27 -19.77 -20.41 3.14
N ALA A 28 -19.39 -20.64 4.41
CA ALA A 28 -19.86 -19.80 5.48
C ALA A 28 -19.54 -18.38 5.03
N LEU A 29 -20.57 -17.62 4.63
CA LEU A 29 -20.50 -16.17 4.59
C LEU A 29 -20.08 -15.82 6.01
N ARG A 30 -18.78 -15.61 6.21
CA ARG A 30 -18.33 -14.72 7.26
C ARG A 30 -18.94 -13.40 6.86
N ALA A 31 -20.14 -13.14 7.37
CA ALA A 31 -20.65 -11.80 7.49
C ALA A 31 -19.61 -11.09 8.36
N GLN A 32 -18.60 -10.51 7.71
CA GLN A 32 -17.83 -9.48 8.36
C GLN A 32 -18.86 -8.50 8.90
N GLN A 33 -18.70 -8.18 10.18
CA GLN A 33 -19.39 -7.06 10.74
C GLN A 33 -18.89 -5.85 9.97
N VAL A 34 -19.61 -5.49 8.89
CA VAL A 34 -19.97 -4.09 8.72
C VAL A 34 -20.53 -3.76 10.08
N VAL A 35 -19.72 -3.15 10.94
CA VAL A 35 -20.27 -2.36 12.02
C VAL A 35 -20.97 -1.26 11.26
N GLN A 36 -22.22 -1.56 10.84
CA GLN A 36 -23.16 -0.55 10.41
C GLN A 36 -23.40 0.21 11.69
N VAL A 37 -22.52 1.18 11.93
CA VAL A 37 -22.73 2.18 12.94
C VAL A 37 -24.05 2.80 12.50
N PRO A 38 -25.13 2.60 13.28
CA PRO A 38 -26.45 3.05 12.86
C PRO A 38 -26.33 4.52 12.46
N PRO A 39 -26.97 4.94 11.35
CA PRO A 39 -26.87 6.31 10.89
C PRO A 39 -27.13 7.23 12.07
N ILE A 40 -26.11 7.99 12.44
CA ILE A 40 -26.10 8.74 13.69
C ILE A 40 -27.15 9.82 13.55
N ARG A 41 -28.37 9.53 14.04
CA ARG A 41 -29.37 10.55 14.30
C ARG A 41 -28.81 11.34 15.47
N GLU A 42 -28.33 12.54 15.20
CA GLU A 42 -28.23 13.56 16.25
C GLU A 42 -29.61 13.59 16.91
N ALA A 43 -29.72 13.07 18.13
CA ALA A 43 -30.78 13.50 19.01
C ALA A 43 -30.67 15.04 19.03
N SER A 44 -31.80 15.71 18.76
CA SER A 44 -31.88 17.16 18.68
C SER A 44 -31.00 17.82 19.74
N PRO A 45 -30.30 18.92 19.42
CA PRO A 45 -29.46 19.59 20.38
C PRO A 45 -30.35 20.09 21.51
N VAL A 46 -30.33 19.39 22.65
CA VAL A 46 -30.56 20.06 23.91
C VAL A 46 -29.33 20.93 24.08
N GLU A 47 -29.45 22.18 23.65
CA GLU A 47 -28.51 23.26 23.95
C GLU A 47 -28.45 23.41 25.47
N SER A 48 -27.65 22.56 26.11
CA SER A 48 -27.17 22.82 27.46
C SER A 48 -26.11 23.92 27.34
N PRO A 49 -26.28 25.07 27.98
CA PRO A 49 -25.35 26.19 27.92
C PRO A 49 -24.12 25.85 28.78
N SER A 50 -23.24 25.01 28.27
CA SER A 50 -21.89 24.87 28.83
C SER A 50 -20.93 25.64 27.93
N ASP A 51 -20.27 26.67 28.48
CA ASP A 51 -19.20 27.49 27.85
C ASP A 51 -17.95 26.69 27.41
N VAL A 52 -18.02 25.37 27.40
CA VAL A 52 -16.92 24.49 27.01
C VAL A 52 -16.99 24.25 25.51
N ASP A 53 -15.93 24.61 24.79
CA ASP A 53 -15.80 24.30 23.36
C ASP A 53 -15.96 22.78 23.15
N PRO A 54 -17.02 22.32 22.46
CA PRO A 54 -17.30 20.91 22.29
C PRO A 54 -16.17 20.18 21.55
N VAL A 55 -15.41 20.87 20.69
CA VAL A 55 -14.27 20.30 19.98
C VAL A 55 -13.17 19.91 20.97
N SER A 56 -12.78 20.82 21.86
CA SER A 56 -11.75 20.54 22.88
C SER A 56 -12.10 19.33 23.76
N THR A 57 -13.37 19.19 24.13
CA THR A 57 -13.87 18.06 24.92
C THR A 57 -13.79 16.76 24.15
N TRP A 58 -14.23 16.73 22.88
CA TRP A 58 -14.14 15.55 22.03
C TRP A 58 -12.70 15.14 21.74
N VAL A 59 -11.78 16.10 21.57
CA VAL A 59 -10.35 15.82 21.38
C VAL A 59 -9.77 15.13 22.62
N ALA A 60 -10.05 15.66 23.81
CA ALA A 60 -9.58 15.06 25.06
C ALA A 60 -10.13 13.63 25.25
N GLN A 61 -11.42 13.42 24.97
CA GLN A 61 -12.05 12.10 25.02
C GLN A 61 -11.45 11.12 24.00
N ALA A 62 -11.22 11.58 22.76
CA ALA A 62 -10.63 10.75 21.71
C ALA A 62 -9.21 10.30 22.10
N LYS A 63 -8.37 11.23 22.57
CA LYS A 63 -7.01 10.92 23.00
C LYS A 63 -6.97 9.94 24.17
N ALA A 64 -7.76 10.18 25.21
CA ALA A 64 -7.85 9.26 26.34
C ALA A 64 -8.31 7.86 25.89
N GLY A 65 -9.28 7.81 24.98
CA GLY A 65 -9.76 6.55 24.38
C GLY A 65 -8.67 5.82 23.59
N PHE A 66 -7.95 6.50 22.71
CA PHE A 66 -6.85 5.92 21.92
C PHE A 66 -5.73 5.38 22.81
N GLN A 67 -5.33 6.12 23.85
CA GLN A 67 -4.31 5.70 24.81
C GLN A 67 -4.73 4.48 25.62
N SER A 68 -6.03 4.33 25.91
CA SER A 68 -6.56 3.19 26.64
C SER A 68 -6.78 1.94 25.78
N ASN A 69 -6.74 2.07 24.45
CA ASN A 69 -7.01 0.97 23.54
C ASN A 69 -5.81 0.01 23.43
N LEU A 70 -6.01 -1.24 23.85
CA LEU A 70 -5.01 -2.31 23.82
C LEU A 70 -5.20 -3.30 22.66
N GLY A 71 -6.24 -3.14 21.84
CA GLY A 71 -6.54 -4.03 20.72
C GLY A 71 -6.26 -3.39 19.37
N ASP A 72 -6.06 -4.24 18.35
CA ASP A 72 -5.88 -3.78 16.96
C ASP A 72 -7.23 -3.59 16.25
N SER A 73 -8.35 -4.04 16.82
CA SER A 73 -9.67 -3.82 16.22
C SER A 73 -10.23 -2.44 16.56
N ALA A 74 -10.77 -1.77 15.54
CA ALA A 74 -11.57 -0.53 15.69
C ALA A 74 -13.06 -0.81 15.99
N GLY A 75 -13.44 -2.04 16.30
CA GLY A 75 -14.82 -2.41 16.64
C GLY A 75 -15.16 -2.27 18.13
N GLY A 76 -16.46 -2.36 18.47
CA GLY A 76 -16.94 -2.36 19.86
C GLY A 76 -16.61 -1.07 20.61
N GLU A 77 -16.13 -1.19 21.85
CA GLU A 77 -15.75 -0.04 22.69
C GLU A 77 -14.55 0.74 22.12
N ASN A 78 -13.69 0.08 21.35
CA ASN A 78 -12.55 0.72 20.69
C ASN A 78 -12.97 1.70 19.59
N TYR A 79 -14.22 1.64 19.11
CA TYR A 79 -14.75 2.55 18.08
C TYR A 79 -14.99 3.97 18.60
N ARG A 80 -15.33 4.14 19.89
CA ARG A 80 -15.69 5.43 20.50
C ARG A 80 -14.69 6.56 20.25
N PRO A 81 -13.37 6.39 20.44
CA PRO A 81 -12.42 7.46 20.15
C PRO A 81 -12.42 7.88 18.68
N TYR A 82 -12.58 6.94 17.73
CA TYR A 82 -12.71 7.25 16.31
C TYR A 82 -13.98 8.06 16.04
N GLU A 83 -15.12 7.65 16.62
CA GLU A 83 -16.40 8.34 16.48
C GLU A 83 -16.32 9.82 16.90
N LYS A 84 -15.62 10.12 18.00
CA LYS A 84 -15.37 11.51 18.43
C LYS A 84 -14.61 12.30 17.38
N VAL A 85 -13.59 11.72 16.75
CA VAL A 85 -12.87 12.36 15.64
C VAL A 85 -13.79 12.57 14.43
N GLY A 86 -14.66 11.60 14.11
CA GLY A 86 -15.69 11.74 13.10
C GLY A 86 -16.62 12.94 13.35
N PHE A 87 -17.05 13.16 14.59
CA PHE A 87 -17.88 14.33 14.92
C PHE A 87 -17.14 15.67 14.82
N ILE A 88 -15.87 15.70 15.21
CA ILE A 88 -15.02 16.87 15.01
C ILE A 88 -14.92 17.16 13.50
N GLY A 89 -14.63 16.15 12.69
CA GLY A 89 -14.59 16.25 11.22
C GLY A 89 -15.90 16.78 10.64
N ARG A 90 -17.06 16.22 11.03
CA ARG A 90 -18.38 16.69 10.61
C ARG A 90 -18.60 18.16 10.93
N ARG A 91 -18.25 18.60 12.14
CA ARG A 91 -18.43 20.00 12.59
C ARG A 91 -17.57 20.94 11.76
N LEU A 92 -16.31 20.58 11.53
CA LEU A 92 -15.39 21.37 10.71
C LEU A 92 -15.86 21.43 9.24
N LEU A 93 -16.31 20.31 8.67
CA LEU A 93 -16.87 20.27 7.31
C LEU A 93 -18.16 21.08 7.18
N ARG A 94 -19.06 21.02 8.16
CA ARG A 94 -20.26 21.88 8.20
C ARG A 94 -19.89 23.36 8.21
N SER A 95 -18.79 23.74 8.88
CA SER A 95 -18.34 25.13 8.95
C SER A 95 -17.79 25.67 7.62
N LEU A 96 -17.29 24.80 6.74
CA LEU A 96 -16.93 25.18 5.37
C LEU A 96 -18.16 25.47 4.51
N GLY A 97 -19.29 24.80 4.80
CA GLY A 97 -20.51 24.92 4.03
C GLY A 97 -20.63 23.91 2.89
N ARG A 98 -21.80 23.87 2.25
CA ARG A 98 -22.16 22.82 1.27
C ARG A 98 -21.37 22.90 -0.04
N ARG A 99 -20.96 24.11 -0.45
CA ARG A 99 -20.27 24.34 -1.73
C ARG A 99 -18.77 24.12 -1.65
N ASP A 100 -18.23 24.01 -0.44
CA ASP A 100 -16.79 24.10 -0.18
C ASP A 100 -16.21 22.78 0.35
N LEU A 101 -16.89 21.65 0.15
CA LEU A 101 -16.33 20.33 0.47
C LEU A 101 -15.08 19.97 -0.34
N LEU A 102 -14.84 20.61 -1.50
CA LEU A 102 -13.53 20.54 -2.18
C LEU A 102 -12.39 21.06 -1.31
N GLN A 103 -12.67 21.97 -0.39
CA GLN A 103 -11.71 22.51 0.58
C GLN A 103 -11.58 21.63 1.83
N ALA A 104 -12.20 20.46 1.88
CA ALA A 104 -12.13 19.55 3.03
C ALA A 104 -10.68 19.17 3.40
N HIS A 105 -9.76 19.18 2.44
CA HIS A 105 -8.32 18.97 2.69
C HIS A 105 -7.72 20.01 3.67
N ALA A 106 -8.28 21.22 3.74
CA ALA A 106 -7.85 22.27 4.66
C ALA A 106 -8.15 21.96 6.14
N ILE A 107 -8.99 20.97 6.42
CA ILE A 107 -9.30 20.53 7.79
C ILE A 107 -8.17 19.66 8.37
N LYS A 108 -7.41 18.96 7.53
CA LYS A 108 -6.36 18.04 7.98
C LYS A 108 -5.31 18.73 8.88
N PRO A 109 -4.73 19.90 8.52
CA PRO A 109 -3.79 20.60 9.40
C PRO A 109 -4.37 20.97 10.78
N VAL A 110 -5.67 21.25 10.85
CA VAL A 110 -6.36 21.54 12.11
C VAL A 110 -6.40 20.28 12.99
N LEU A 111 -6.83 19.15 12.43
CA LEU A 111 -6.86 17.87 13.14
C LEU A 111 -5.45 17.41 13.57
N ASP A 112 -4.45 17.59 12.70
CA ASP A 112 -3.05 17.29 13.01
C ASP A 112 -2.55 18.17 14.17
N SER A 113 -2.89 19.46 14.20
CA SER A 113 -2.52 20.38 15.30
C SER A 113 -3.13 20.00 16.64
N LEU A 114 -4.28 19.31 16.60
CA LEU A 114 -4.95 18.75 17.77
C LEU A 114 -4.31 17.42 18.19
N GLY A 115 -3.27 16.93 17.50
CA GLY A 115 -2.58 15.67 17.79
C GLY A 115 -3.39 14.43 17.40
N LEU A 116 -4.30 14.56 16.44
CA LEU A 116 -5.03 13.45 15.85
C LEU A 116 -4.31 13.00 14.57
N VAL A 117 -4.21 11.69 14.34
CA VAL A 117 -3.58 11.16 13.12
C VAL A 117 -4.67 10.92 12.08
N THR A 118 -4.78 11.85 11.13
CA THR A 118 -5.84 11.83 10.12
C THR A 118 -5.32 12.07 8.71
N GLU A 119 -6.07 11.57 7.72
CA GLU A 119 -5.92 11.90 6.31
C GLU A 119 -7.28 12.35 5.75
N MET A 120 -7.24 13.23 4.76
CA MET A 120 -8.44 13.70 4.06
C MET A 120 -8.32 13.37 2.58
N ALA A 121 -9.40 12.83 1.99
CA ALA A 121 -9.53 12.64 0.56
C ALA A 121 -10.85 13.24 0.07
N THR A 122 -10.82 13.77 -1.14
CA THR A 122 -11.96 14.33 -1.87
C THR A 122 -11.87 13.90 -3.32
N ASP A 123 -13.00 13.78 -4.01
CA ASP A 123 -13.04 13.60 -5.45
C ASP A 123 -13.38 14.93 -6.12
N PRO A 124 -12.47 15.55 -6.90
CA PRO A 124 -12.74 16.79 -7.60
C PRO A 124 -13.92 16.71 -8.58
N ALA A 125 -14.19 15.53 -9.16
CA ALA A 125 -15.33 15.33 -10.05
C ALA A 125 -16.66 15.24 -9.30
N SER A 126 -16.61 14.89 -8.01
CA SER A 126 -17.76 14.66 -7.15
C SER A 126 -17.58 15.44 -5.83
N PRO A 127 -17.66 16.79 -5.88
CA PRO A 127 -17.30 17.67 -4.77
C PRO A 127 -18.24 17.55 -3.55
N ALA A 128 -19.35 16.82 -3.67
CA ALA A 128 -20.31 16.63 -2.60
C ALA A 128 -19.91 15.56 -1.57
N PHE A 129 -18.77 14.88 -1.79
CA PHE A 129 -18.33 13.74 -1.00
C PHE A 129 -16.91 13.99 -0.44
N ALA A 130 -16.70 13.60 0.82
CA ALA A 130 -15.40 13.68 1.46
C ALA A 130 -15.16 12.47 2.36
N LEU A 131 -13.91 12.03 2.44
CA LEU A 131 -13.45 10.95 3.30
C LEU A 131 -12.45 11.49 4.32
N LEU A 132 -12.72 11.28 5.62
CA LEU A 132 -11.75 11.46 6.71
C LEU A 132 -11.29 10.10 7.19
N MET A 133 -10.02 9.77 6.96
CA MET A 133 -9.42 8.56 7.50
C MET A 133 -8.80 8.85 8.86
N VAL A 134 -9.18 8.11 9.90
CA VAL A 134 -8.71 8.27 11.27
C VAL A 134 -7.92 7.04 11.69
N ARG A 135 -6.70 7.25 12.18
CA ARG A 135 -5.83 6.19 12.71
C ARG A 135 -5.55 6.41 14.19
N ASN A 136 -5.26 5.34 14.92
CA ASN A 136 -4.86 5.43 16.31
C ASN A 136 -3.38 5.91 16.40
N PRO A 137 -3.09 7.08 17.01
CA PRO A 137 -1.73 7.59 17.15
C PRO A 137 -0.84 6.73 18.07
N ASP A 138 -1.43 6.04 19.04
CA ASP A 138 -0.73 5.27 20.07
C ASP A 138 -0.58 3.78 19.70
N ARG A 139 -1.24 3.34 18.61
CA ARG A 139 -1.22 1.95 18.15
C ARG A 139 -1.25 1.85 16.62
N PHE A 140 -0.07 1.84 16.02
CA PHE A 140 0.12 1.82 14.56
C PHE A 140 -0.31 0.53 13.85
N THR A 141 -0.65 -0.52 14.59
CA THR A 141 -1.18 -1.80 14.07
C THR A 141 -2.69 -1.88 14.12
N ALA A 142 -3.36 -0.90 14.74
CA ALA A 142 -4.81 -0.89 14.83
C ALA A 142 -5.45 -0.53 13.49
N ASP A 143 -6.62 -1.10 13.24
CA ASP A 143 -7.51 -0.75 12.14
C ASP A 143 -7.74 0.77 12.11
N ALA A 144 -7.88 1.31 10.90
CA ALA A 144 -8.32 2.68 10.67
C ALA A 144 -9.84 2.75 10.55
N VAL A 145 -10.41 3.93 10.74
CA VAL A 145 -11.81 4.21 10.45
C VAL A 145 -11.89 5.35 9.44
N GLY A 146 -12.48 5.08 8.28
CA GLY A 146 -12.83 6.08 7.28
C GLY A 146 -14.26 6.58 7.53
N PHE A 147 -14.39 7.88 7.78
CA PHE A 147 -15.68 8.56 7.87
C PHE A 147 -16.06 9.15 6.52
N LEU A 148 -17.15 8.62 5.97
CA LEU A 148 -17.78 9.06 4.73
C LEU A 148 -18.72 10.24 5.03
N TYR A 149 -18.53 11.36 4.34
CA TYR A 149 -19.41 12.53 4.43
C TYR A 149 -20.08 12.82 3.09
N TRP A 150 -21.39 13.06 3.12
CA TRP A 150 -22.16 13.47 1.95
C TRP A 150 -23.39 14.27 2.36
N TYR A 151 -23.86 15.17 1.50
CA TYR A 151 -25.09 15.91 1.76
C TYR A 151 -26.32 15.14 1.29
N LYS A 152 -27.34 15.08 2.16
CA LYS A 152 -28.72 14.73 1.78
C LYS A 152 -29.61 15.93 2.08
N GLY A 153 -29.90 16.72 1.05
CA GLY A 153 -30.50 18.05 1.25
C GLY A 153 -29.50 18.95 1.99
N ASP A 154 -29.91 19.49 3.13
CA ASP A 154 -29.07 20.34 3.99
C ASP A 154 -28.37 19.58 5.12
N ASP A 155 -28.65 18.28 5.25
CA ASP A 155 -28.05 17.44 6.27
C ASP A 155 -26.75 16.80 5.76
N LEU A 156 -25.61 17.22 6.32
CA LEU A 156 -24.33 16.55 6.14
C LEU A 156 -24.36 15.20 6.88
N ARG A 157 -24.54 14.12 6.15
CA ARG A 157 -24.50 12.75 6.68
C ARG A 157 -23.06 12.33 6.99
N ILE A 158 -22.93 11.40 7.92
CA ILE A 158 -21.68 10.77 8.30
C ILE A 158 -21.91 9.26 8.46
N GLN A 159 -20.96 8.45 7.99
CA GLN A 159 -20.91 7.02 8.26
C GLN A 159 -19.47 6.56 8.43
N GLY A 160 -19.19 5.77 9.48
CA GLY A 160 -17.89 5.13 9.68
C GLY A 160 -17.78 3.79 8.97
N VAL A 161 -16.61 3.53 8.40
CA VAL A 161 -16.23 2.26 7.76
C VAL A 161 -14.84 1.87 8.27
N VAL A 162 -14.63 0.60 8.59
CA VAL A 162 -13.35 0.10 9.12
C VAL A 162 -12.43 -0.32 7.98
N PHE A 163 -11.15 0.05 8.06
CA PHE A 163 -10.12 -0.27 7.07
C PHE A 163 -8.93 -0.95 7.76
N LYS A 164 -8.32 -1.93 7.09
CA LYS A 164 -7.06 -2.56 7.54
C LYS A 164 -5.83 -1.69 7.23
N GLY A 165 -5.94 -0.82 6.23
CA GLY A 165 -4.95 0.19 5.91
C GLY A 165 -5.31 1.55 6.51
N GLY A 166 -5.61 2.51 5.64
CA GLY A 166 -5.93 3.89 5.99
C GLY A 166 -4.78 4.86 5.80
N HIS A 167 -3.69 4.48 5.13
CA HIS A 167 -2.66 5.41 4.66
C HIS A 167 -2.96 5.92 3.25
N HIS A 168 -2.63 7.19 3.01
CA HIS A 168 -2.72 7.84 1.70
C HIS A 168 -4.04 7.57 0.94
N PRO A 169 -5.21 7.76 1.57
CA PRO A 169 -6.48 7.43 0.95
C PRO A 169 -6.70 8.27 -0.31
N ARG A 170 -7.20 7.62 -1.35
CA ARG A 170 -7.67 8.22 -2.61
C ARG A 170 -9.08 7.72 -2.85
N MET A 171 -9.95 8.59 -3.34
CA MET A 171 -11.34 8.23 -3.57
C MET A 171 -11.84 8.68 -4.93
N ARG A 172 -12.82 7.93 -5.43
CA ARG A 172 -13.67 8.31 -6.57
C ARG A 172 -15.12 8.03 -6.21
N VAL A 173 -16.00 8.94 -6.61
CA VAL A 173 -17.45 8.80 -6.48
C VAL A 173 -18.08 9.10 -7.83
N TRP A 174 -18.99 8.24 -8.28
CA TRP A 174 -19.66 8.38 -9.57
C TRP A 174 -21.14 8.03 -9.48
N GLU A 175 -21.92 8.59 -10.41
CA GLU A 175 -23.32 8.25 -10.61
C GLU A 175 -23.42 6.97 -11.45
N THR A 176 -24.23 6.02 -11.01
CA THR A 176 -24.37 4.73 -11.71
C THR A 176 -25.50 4.72 -12.74
N GLY A 177 -26.38 5.71 -12.70
CA GLY A 177 -27.65 5.72 -13.45
C GLY A 177 -28.70 4.72 -12.96
N LYS A 178 -28.41 3.94 -11.90
CA LYS A 178 -29.31 2.91 -11.35
C LYS A 178 -30.10 3.46 -10.16
N ARG A 179 -31.38 3.08 -10.04
CA ARG A 179 -32.24 3.58 -8.95
C ARG A 179 -31.95 2.89 -7.61
N GLU A 180 -31.53 1.64 -7.69
CA GLU A 180 -31.26 0.76 -6.57
C GLU A 180 -30.01 1.21 -5.81
N TYR A 181 -29.07 1.84 -6.50
CA TYR A 181 -27.85 2.39 -5.91
C TYR A 181 -27.33 3.55 -6.76
N PRO A 182 -27.85 4.78 -6.55
CA PRO A 182 -27.60 5.91 -7.46
C PRO A 182 -26.14 6.37 -7.51
N PHE A 183 -25.35 6.04 -6.50
CA PHE A 183 -23.94 6.38 -6.41
C PHE A 183 -23.11 5.19 -5.94
N GLU A 184 -21.89 5.16 -6.44
CA GLU A 184 -20.83 4.27 -5.96
C GLU A 184 -19.63 5.07 -5.49
N TRP A 185 -18.91 4.52 -4.52
CA TRP A 185 -17.74 5.13 -3.91
C TRP A 185 -16.62 4.10 -3.84
N GLY A 186 -15.60 4.30 -4.66
CA GLY A 186 -14.36 3.53 -4.63
C GLY A 186 -13.31 4.24 -3.77
N ILE A 187 -12.69 3.51 -2.85
CA ILE A 187 -11.65 3.99 -1.96
C ILE A 187 -10.42 3.10 -2.15
N LEU A 188 -9.30 3.75 -2.44
CA LEU A 188 -7.97 3.15 -2.47
C LEU A 188 -7.20 3.65 -1.26
N ASP A 189 -6.56 2.76 -0.54
CA ASP A 189 -5.72 3.09 0.61
C ASP A 189 -4.49 2.18 0.63
N GLU A 190 -3.64 2.39 1.62
CA GLU A 190 -2.44 1.59 1.81
C GLU A 190 -2.31 1.15 3.27
N THR A 191 -1.81 -0.05 3.48
CA THR A 191 -1.30 -0.49 4.77
C THR A 191 0.04 0.19 5.08
N ARG A 192 0.52 0.04 6.31
CA ARG A 192 1.83 0.56 6.71
C ARG A 192 3.00 -0.03 5.90
N ASP A 193 2.89 -1.30 5.48
CA ASP A 193 3.87 -1.95 4.61
C ASP A 193 3.65 -1.67 3.12
N ARG A 194 2.84 -0.66 2.80
CA ARG A 194 2.52 -0.19 1.44
C ARG A 194 1.83 -1.25 0.57
N ARG A 195 1.07 -2.16 1.19
CA ARG A 195 0.15 -3.02 0.44
C ARG A 195 -1.07 -2.17 0.11
N PRO A 196 -1.43 -2.05 -1.17
CA PRO A 196 -2.61 -1.30 -1.56
C PRO A 196 -3.88 -2.07 -1.17
N GLY A 197 -4.86 -1.35 -0.65
CA GLY A 197 -6.21 -1.80 -0.33
C GLY A 197 -7.24 -1.17 -1.28
N PHE A 198 -8.38 -1.85 -1.41
CA PHE A 198 -9.53 -1.34 -2.16
C PHE A 198 -10.82 -1.62 -1.39
N THR A 199 -11.72 -0.64 -1.37
CA THR A 199 -13.08 -0.77 -0.85
C THR A 199 -14.06 -0.08 -1.78
N MET A 200 -15.14 -0.78 -2.14
CA MET A 200 -16.23 -0.27 -2.95
C MET A 200 -17.50 -0.22 -2.11
N LEU A 201 -18.21 0.89 -2.17
CA LEU A 201 -19.50 1.08 -1.48
C LEU A 201 -20.59 1.52 -2.46
N ARG A 202 -21.81 1.05 -2.22
CA ARG A 202 -23.04 1.48 -2.91
C ARG A 202 -23.92 2.30 -1.99
N LEU A 203 -24.38 3.46 -2.46
CA LEU A 203 -25.33 4.27 -1.71
C LEU A 203 -26.72 3.65 -1.85
N SER A 204 -27.42 3.43 -0.75
CA SER A 204 -28.83 2.97 -0.75
C SER A 204 -29.74 3.87 -1.62
N PRO A 205 -30.87 3.36 -2.15
CA PRO A 205 -31.78 4.12 -3.01
C PRO A 205 -32.26 5.45 -2.39
N GLY A 206 -32.43 5.47 -1.07
CA GLY A 206 -32.85 6.65 -0.32
C GLY A 206 -31.73 7.64 0.00
N GLY A 207 -30.48 7.39 -0.42
CA GLY A 207 -29.33 8.22 -0.09
C GLY A 207 -28.96 8.24 1.39
N THR A 208 -29.35 7.21 2.15
CA THR A 208 -29.28 7.21 3.63
C THR A 208 -28.09 6.49 4.22
N VAL A 209 -27.59 5.44 3.56
CA VAL A 209 -26.52 4.57 4.06
C VAL A 209 -25.69 4.06 2.89
N TRP A 210 -24.39 3.91 3.11
CA TRP A 210 -23.46 3.23 2.21
C TRP A 210 -23.33 1.76 2.62
N GLY A 211 -23.55 0.85 1.68
CA GLY A 211 -23.29 -0.57 1.87
C GLY A 211 -21.96 -0.95 1.24
N ILE A 212 -21.06 -1.58 2.01
CA ILE A 212 -19.84 -2.19 1.45
C ILE A 212 -20.28 -3.29 0.47
N GLN A 213 -19.77 -3.22 -0.75
CA GLN A 213 -19.94 -4.25 -1.78
C GLN A 213 -18.69 -5.10 -1.93
N GLN A 214 -17.54 -4.43 -1.83
CA GLN A 214 -16.25 -5.03 -2.10
C GLN A 214 -15.22 -4.47 -1.11
N ASP A 215 -14.35 -5.33 -0.62
CA ASP A 215 -13.27 -4.98 0.31
C ASP A 215 -12.09 -5.96 0.16
N GLU A 216 -11.06 -5.79 0.97
CA GLU A 216 -9.87 -6.64 0.92
C GLU A 216 -10.15 -8.13 1.19
N GLU A 217 -11.17 -8.45 2.00
CA GLU A 217 -11.53 -9.85 2.30
C GLU A 217 -12.36 -10.46 1.15
N SER A 218 -13.06 -9.63 0.38
CA SER A 218 -14.02 -10.02 -0.66
C SER A 218 -13.49 -9.90 -2.10
N PHE A 219 -12.16 -9.77 -2.29
CA PHE A 219 -11.47 -9.43 -3.55
C PHE A 219 -11.74 -7.98 -4.00
N PRO A 220 -10.85 -7.32 -4.78
CA PRO A 220 -9.68 -7.84 -5.44
C PRO A 220 -8.45 -7.78 -4.53
N LEU A 221 -7.65 -8.85 -4.55
CA LEU A 221 -6.32 -8.81 -3.97
C LEU A 221 -5.42 -8.01 -4.91
N LEU A 222 -5.01 -6.82 -4.47
CA LEU A 222 -4.21 -5.92 -5.29
C LEU A 222 -2.75 -6.36 -5.45
N GLY A 223 -2.27 -7.22 -4.54
CA GLY A 223 -0.97 -7.89 -4.63
C GLY A 223 -0.02 -7.56 -3.48
N GLU A 224 1.28 -7.69 -3.77
CA GLU A 224 2.36 -7.31 -2.87
C GLU A 224 2.48 -5.78 -2.72
N PRO A 225 3.39 -5.26 -1.87
CA PRO A 225 3.60 -3.82 -1.75
C PRO A 225 3.83 -3.13 -3.10
N GLY A 226 3.24 -1.95 -3.27
CA GLY A 226 3.19 -1.24 -4.54
C GLY A 226 2.41 0.08 -4.48
N GLU A 227 2.09 0.60 -5.66
CA GLU A 227 1.26 1.79 -5.83
C GLU A 227 -0.07 1.40 -6.48
N VAL A 228 -1.12 2.19 -6.25
CA VAL A 228 -2.41 2.02 -6.90
C VAL A 228 -2.98 3.39 -7.25
N ALA A 229 -3.69 3.55 -8.36
CA ALA A 229 -4.29 4.84 -8.71
C ALA A 229 -5.59 4.66 -9.49
N TRP A 230 -6.51 5.59 -9.27
CA TRP A 230 -7.64 5.81 -10.17
C TRP A 230 -7.12 6.40 -11.48
N VAL A 231 -7.58 5.85 -12.60
CA VAL A 231 -7.16 6.24 -13.95
C VAL A 231 -8.35 6.12 -14.88
N ASP A 232 -8.53 7.08 -15.78
CA ASP A 232 -9.51 7.00 -16.86
C ASP A 232 -8.75 6.63 -18.14
N LEU A 233 -8.57 5.32 -18.35
CA LEU A 233 -7.70 4.78 -19.40
C LEU A 233 -8.31 4.95 -20.79
N ASN A 234 -9.63 4.85 -20.89
CA ASN A 234 -10.37 4.89 -22.14
C ASN A 234 -11.05 6.24 -22.42
N GLN A 235 -11.04 7.17 -21.46
CA GLN A 235 -11.64 8.51 -21.52
C GLN A 235 -13.18 8.49 -21.62
N ASP A 236 -13.83 7.46 -21.09
CA ASP A 236 -15.29 7.36 -21.03
C ASP A 236 -15.89 7.99 -19.75
N GLY A 237 -15.03 8.41 -18.82
CA GLY A 237 -15.41 9.03 -17.56
C GLY A 237 -15.89 8.05 -16.49
N LEU A 238 -15.95 6.75 -16.79
CA LEU A 238 -16.13 5.70 -15.80
C LEU A 238 -14.81 5.45 -15.07
N PRO A 239 -14.86 5.04 -13.81
CA PRO A 239 -13.65 4.81 -13.05
C PRO A 239 -13.02 3.47 -13.42
N GLU A 240 -11.77 3.52 -13.89
CA GLU A 240 -10.86 2.38 -13.78
C GLU A 240 -9.81 2.65 -12.70
N PHE A 241 -9.18 1.59 -12.21
CA PHE A 241 -7.98 1.76 -11.41
C PHE A 241 -6.89 0.77 -11.81
N VAL A 242 -5.66 1.18 -11.60
CA VAL A 242 -4.47 0.41 -11.92
C VAL A 242 -3.64 0.22 -10.66
N SER A 243 -3.18 -1.01 -10.42
CA SER A 243 -2.20 -1.31 -9.38
C SER A 243 -0.85 -1.70 -9.99
N TRP A 244 0.23 -1.16 -9.44
CA TRP A 244 1.62 -1.46 -9.77
C TRP A 244 2.31 -2.06 -8.55
N THR A 245 2.31 -3.39 -8.46
CA THR A 245 2.89 -4.09 -7.31
C THR A 245 4.15 -4.86 -7.68
N HIS A 246 4.94 -5.21 -6.68
CA HIS A 246 6.03 -6.17 -6.90
C HIS A 246 5.48 -7.48 -7.49
N GLY A 247 6.10 -7.92 -8.59
CA GLY A 247 5.90 -9.24 -9.18
C GLY A 247 6.77 -10.30 -8.51
N SER A 248 6.55 -11.56 -8.88
CA SER A 248 7.40 -12.66 -8.41
C SER A 248 8.84 -12.48 -8.90
N THR A 249 9.82 -12.65 -8.00
CA THR A 249 11.25 -12.73 -8.36
C THR A 249 11.47 -13.81 -9.43
N ASP A 250 12.24 -13.46 -10.48
CA ASP A 250 12.60 -14.42 -11.51
C ASP A 250 13.51 -15.53 -10.95
N SER A 251 13.30 -16.77 -11.40
CA SER A 251 14.03 -17.94 -10.86
C SER A 251 15.53 -17.96 -11.14
N LEU A 252 16.05 -17.06 -11.98
CA LEU A 252 17.48 -16.89 -12.26
C LEU A 252 18.13 -15.78 -11.42
N PHE A 253 17.32 -14.94 -10.77
CA PHE A 253 17.80 -13.74 -10.09
C PHE A 253 17.58 -13.80 -8.57
N THR A 254 18.46 -13.10 -7.86
CA THR A 254 18.30 -12.69 -6.46
C THR A 254 18.50 -11.20 -6.36
N GLU A 255 17.50 -10.48 -5.88
CA GLU A 255 17.55 -9.04 -5.69
C GLU A 255 17.95 -8.67 -4.26
N CYS A 256 18.78 -7.64 -4.09
CA CYS A 256 19.01 -7.05 -2.78
C CYS A 256 17.75 -6.34 -2.25
N ALA A 257 17.68 -6.07 -0.94
CA ALA A 257 16.49 -5.49 -0.31
C ALA A 257 16.06 -4.12 -0.91
N GLY A 258 17.04 -3.29 -1.31
CA GLY A 258 16.81 -1.99 -1.96
C GLY A 258 16.92 -2.01 -3.48
N CYS A 259 17.03 -3.19 -4.09
CA CYS A 259 17.19 -3.32 -5.52
C CYS A 259 15.83 -3.22 -6.24
N PRO A 260 15.82 -2.77 -7.50
CA PRO A 260 14.61 -2.79 -8.31
C PRO A 260 14.05 -4.19 -8.42
N LYS A 261 12.72 -4.30 -8.40
CA LYS A 261 12.00 -5.56 -8.54
C LYS A 261 11.23 -5.58 -9.85
N LEU A 262 10.83 -6.77 -10.27
CA LEU A 262 9.82 -6.89 -11.31
C LEU A 262 8.52 -6.24 -10.83
N LEU A 263 7.84 -5.49 -11.70
CA LEU A 263 6.58 -4.82 -11.39
C LEU A 263 5.46 -5.39 -12.24
N THR A 264 4.39 -5.82 -11.59
CA THR A 264 3.17 -6.25 -12.25
C THR A 264 2.18 -5.09 -12.25
N GLU A 265 1.72 -4.71 -13.43
CA GLU A 265 0.58 -3.82 -13.60
C GLU A 265 -0.69 -4.66 -13.70
N ARG A 266 -1.71 -4.28 -12.94
CA ARG A 266 -3.06 -4.84 -13.02
C ARG A 266 -4.05 -3.73 -13.26
N THR A 267 -4.92 -3.90 -14.25
CA THR A 267 -6.00 -2.97 -14.56
C THR A 267 -7.32 -3.57 -14.11
N PHE A 268 -8.08 -2.80 -13.35
CA PHE A 268 -9.39 -3.18 -12.85
C PHE A 268 -10.46 -2.25 -13.41
N ILE A 269 -11.58 -2.84 -13.82
CA ILE A 269 -12.73 -2.12 -14.38
C ILE A 269 -13.99 -2.43 -13.56
N GLU A 270 -14.97 -1.54 -13.62
CA GLU A 270 -16.29 -1.77 -13.04
C GLU A 270 -17.03 -2.89 -13.81
N GLY A 271 -17.39 -3.97 -13.10
CA GLY A 271 -18.30 -5.00 -13.57
C GLY A 271 -19.73 -4.77 -13.08
N ASP A 272 -20.60 -5.78 -13.18
CA ASP A 272 -22.01 -5.64 -12.79
C ASP A 272 -22.18 -5.38 -11.28
N ASP A 273 -21.37 -6.05 -10.45
CA ASP A 273 -21.48 -6.03 -8.98
C ASP A 273 -20.20 -5.65 -8.23
N ALA A 274 -19.05 -5.65 -8.92
CA ALA A 274 -17.74 -5.47 -8.32
C ALA A 274 -16.74 -4.97 -9.37
N PHE A 275 -15.60 -4.44 -8.91
CA PHE A 275 -14.43 -4.26 -9.76
C PHE A 275 -13.76 -5.60 -10.04
N GLU A 276 -13.46 -5.83 -11.32
CA GLU A 276 -12.88 -7.06 -11.83
C GLU A 276 -11.54 -6.81 -12.50
N LEU A 277 -10.64 -7.80 -12.42
CA LEU A 277 -9.34 -7.74 -13.09
C LEU A 277 -9.55 -7.89 -14.60
N GLN A 278 -9.26 -6.83 -15.36
CA GLN A 278 -9.37 -6.81 -16.81
C GLN A 278 -8.07 -7.22 -17.51
N ASP A 279 -6.94 -6.69 -17.04
CA ASP A 279 -5.61 -6.97 -17.61
C ASP A 279 -4.56 -7.13 -16.51
N GLN A 280 -3.58 -8.00 -16.75
CA GLN A 280 -2.41 -8.16 -15.90
C GLN A 280 -1.17 -8.38 -16.75
N ARG A 281 -0.17 -7.53 -16.57
CA ARG A 281 1.08 -7.63 -17.32
C ARG A 281 2.31 -7.26 -16.51
N LEU A 282 3.45 -7.83 -16.89
CA LEU A 282 4.75 -7.41 -16.39
C LEU A 282 5.13 -6.08 -17.07
N LEU A 283 5.39 -5.04 -16.29
CA LEU A 283 5.84 -3.77 -16.83
C LEU A 283 7.24 -3.90 -17.44
N PRO A 284 7.46 -3.35 -18.64
CA PRO A 284 8.76 -3.38 -19.29
C PRO A 284 9.70 -2.34 -18.65
N THR A 285 10.23 -2.63 -17.47
CA THR A 285 11.22 -1.78 -16.77
C THR A 285 12.65 -2.07 -17.24
N PRO A 286 13.67 -1.25 -16.89
CA PRO A 286 15.07 -1.59 -17.13
C PRO A 286 15.44 -2.98 -16.60
N TYR A 287 15.04 -3.28 -15.36
CA TYR A 287 15.30 -4.58 -14.75
C TYR A 287 14.56 -5.71 -15.46
N ALA A 288 13.27 -5.54 -15.78
CA ALA A 288 12.52 -6.53 -16.55
C ALA A 288 13.12 -6.78 -17.94
N THR A 289 13.68 -5.74 -18.57
CA THR A 289 14.39 -5.84 -19.85
C THR A 289 15.62 -6.73 -19.74
N LEU A 290 16.42 -6.58 -18.68
CA LEU A 290 17.58 -7.45 -18.43
C LEU A 290 17.16 -8.89 -18.17
N VAL A 291 16.15 -9.10 -17.33
CA VAL A 291 15.62 -10.45 -17.05
C VAL A 291 15.16 -11.11 -18.34
N TYR A 292 14.39 -10.40 -19.16
CA TYR A 292 13.90 -10.91 -20.44
C TYR A 292 15.04 -11.18 -21.44
N PHE A 293 16.04 -10.30 -21.52
CA PHE A 293 17.23 -10.51 -22.33
C PHE A 293 17.96 -11.81 -21.96
N VAL A 294 18.25 -12.02 -20.67
CA VAL A 294 18.92 -13.25 -20.19
C VAL A 294 18.08 -14.50 -20.50
N ARG A 295 16.76 -14.44 -20.34
CA ARG A 295 15.85 -15.54 -20.71
C ARG A 295 15.93 -15.87 -22.20
N LEU A 296 15.94 -14.87 -23.07
CA LEU A 296 16.08 -15.07 -24.52
C LEU A 296 17.42 -15.72 -24.88
N LEU A 297 18.52 -15.37 -24.20
CA LEU A 297 19.81 -16.03 -24.40
C LEU A 297 19.75 -17.52 -24.03
N ILE A 298 19.19 -17.84 -22.86
CA ILE A 298 19.05 -19.23 -22.37
C ILE A 298 18.15 -20.05 -23.31
N ASP A 299 17.07 -19.45 -23.82
CA ASP A 299 16.16 -20.07 -24.78
C ASP A 299 16.75 -20.19 -26.20
N GLY A 300 17.95 -19.68 -26.45
CA GLY A 300 18.58 -19.66 -27.77
C GLY A 300 17.92 -18.69 -28.78
N LYS A 301 17.07 -17.77 -28.32
CA LYS A 301 16.32 -16.81 -29.15
C LYS A 301 17.15 -15.56 -29.45
N LEU A 302 18.32 -15.74 -30.05
CA LEU A 302 19.33 -14.68 -30.21
C LEU A 302 18.81 -13.47 -31.01
N VAL A 303 18.07 -13.70 -32.10
CA VAL A 303 17.49 -12.63 -32.93
C VAL A 303 16.50 -11.75 -32.16
N GLN A 304 15.79 -12.32 -31.17
CA GLN A 304 14.90 -11.53 -30.30
C GLN A 304 15.71 -10.75 -29.27
N ALA A 305 16.78 -11.35 -28.72
CA ALA A 305 17.69 -10.70 -27.79
C ALA A 305 18.40 -9.49 -28.42
N GLU A 306 18.76 -9.57 -29.71
CA GLU A 306 19.37 -8.47 -30.48
C GLU A 306 18.47 -7.21 -30.50
N LYS A 307 17.15 -7.38 -30.45
CA LYS A 307 16.19 -6.26 -30.41
C LYS A 307 16.20 -5.50 -29.07
N LEU A 308 16.73 -6.11 -28.01
CA LEU A 308 16.78 -5.54 -26.66
C LEU A 308 18.10 -4.84 -26.35
N VAL A 309 19.07 -4.86 -27.26
CA VAL A 309 20.36 -4.19 -27.11
C VAL A 309 20.50 -3.06 -28.13
N ARG A 310 21.33 -2.06 -27.81
CA ARG A 310 21.71 -1.02 -28.78
C ARG A 310 22.56 -1.61 -29.92
N ASP A 311 23.60 -2.36 -29.57
CA ASP A 311 24.52 -3.01 -30.51
C ASP A 311 24.26 -4.52 -30.55
N PRO A 312 23.79 -5.09 -31.68
CA PRO A 312 23.57 -6.53 -31.81
C PRO A 312 24.79 -7.41 -31.51
N ALA A 313 26.02 -6.91 -31.72
CA ALA A 313 27.24 -7.67 -31.43
C ALA A 313 27.37 -8.03 -29.95
N LYS A 314 26.75 -7.24 -29.06
CA LYS A 314 26.69 -7.49 -27.61
C LYS A 314 26.00 -8.81 -27.27
N VAL A 315 25.07 -9.31 -28.08
CA VAL A 315 24.43 -10.62 -27.87
C VAL A 315 25.47 -11.74 -27.92
N ARG A 316 26.35 -11.72 -28.93
CA ARG A 316 27.43 -12.70 -29.05
C ARG A 316 28.43 -12.58 -27.91
N GLU A 317 28.72 -11.35 -27.47
CA GLU A 317 29.56 -11.10 -26.30
C GLU A 317 28.96 -11.74 -25.03
N ALA A 318 27.66 -11.55 -24.77
CA ALA A 318 26.98 -12.13 -23.62
C ALA A 318 27.02 -13.67 -23.64
N VAL A 319 26.77 -14.28 -24.81
CA VAL A 319 26.88 -15.74 -25.00
C VAL A 319 28.31 -16.22 -24.77
N ALA A 320 29.32 -15.53 -25.30
CA ALA A 320 30.73 -15.86 -25.07
C ALA A 320 31.12 -15.74 -23.58
N GLN A 321 30.51 -14.82 -22.86
CA GLN A 321 30.67 -14.67 -21.40
C GLN A 321 29.88 -15.72 -20.59
N GLY A 322 29.07 -16.55 -21.25
CA GLY A 322 28.31 -17.64 -20.66
C GLY A 322 26.98 -17.22 -20.03
N TRP A 323 26.41 -16.06 -20.40
CA TRP A 323 25.14 -15.56 -19.86
C TRP A 323 23.95 -16.47 -20.24
N ASP A 324 24.08 -17.28 -21.29
CA ASP A 324 23.13 -18.29 -21.74
C ASP A 324 23.20 -19.61 -20.93
N LYS A 325 24.15 -19.73 -20.00
CA LYS A 325 24.35 -20.94 -19.20
C LYS A 325 23.78 -20.79 -17.80
N ARG A 326 23.12 -21.85 -17.32
CA ARG A 326 22.64 -21.97 -15.94
C ARG A 326 23.52 -22.93 -15.15
N VAL A 327 24.62 -22.41 -14.59
CA VAL A 327 25.57 -23.22 -13.80
C VAL A 327 25.06 -23.47 -12.38
N VAL A 328 24.40 -22.48 -11.79
CA VAL A 328 23.74 -22.57 -10.48
C VAL A 328 22.26 -22.20 -10.58
N ARG A 329 21.47 -22.45 -9.52
CA ARG A 329 20.02 -22.20 -9.54
C ARG A 329 19.68 -20.74 -9.85
N LYS A 330 20.38 -19.80 -9.21
CA LYS A 330 20.20 -18.34 -9.32
C LYS A 330 21.55 -17.66 -9.61
N PRO A 331 22.02 -17.71 -10.87
CA PRO A 331 23.37 -17.24 -11.18
C PRO A 331 23.50 -15.72 -11.15
N TRP A 332 22.39 -14.98 -11.17
CA TRP A 332 22.38 -13.52 -11.19
C TRP A 332 21.99 -12.95 -9.83
N ILE A 333 22.81 -12.03 -9.32
CA ILE A 333 22.55 -11.32 -8.07
C ILE A 333 22.62 -9.83 -8.35
N VAL A 334 21.51 -9.12 -8.16
CA VAL A 334 21.46 -7.66 -8.28
C VAL A 334 22.04 -7.08 -7.00
N GLU A 335 23.22 -6.47 -7.09
CA GLU A 335 23.94 -5.90 -5.93
C GLU A 335 23.54 -4.43 -5.69
N TYR A 336 23.16 -3.71 -6.74
CA TYR A 336 22.82 -2.29 -6.66
C TYR A 336 21.91 -1.86 -7.82
N GLY A 337 20.97 -0.94 -7.52
CA GLY A 337 20.29 -0.12 -8.52
C GLY A 337 20.42 1.36 -8.17
N GLU A 338 20.52 2.20 -9.19
CA GLU A 338 20.57 3.66 -9.04
C GLU A 338 19.43 4.16 -8.14
N SER A 339 19.79 4.88 -7.08
CA SER A 339 18.85 5.34 -6.06
C SER A 339 18.14 6.63 -6.46
N GLY A 340 16.90 6.82 -6.00
CA GLY A 340 16.12 8.04 -6.21
C GLY A 340 15.48 8.19 -7.59
N GLN A 341 15.63 7.20 -8.48
CA GLN A 341 14.96 7.15 -9.78
C GLN A 341 13.91 6.03 -9.77
N ALA A 342 12.71 6.30 -10.30
CA ALA A 342 11.69 5.27 -10.48
C ALA A 342 12.18 4.16 -11.44
N TRP A 343 12.92 4.55 -12.47
CA TRP A 343 13.49 3.65 -13.47
C TRP A 343 15.01 3.81 -13.52
N PRO A 344 15.78 2.99 -12.79
CA PRO A 344 17.23 3.15 -12.71
C PRO A 344 17.87 2.86 -14.05
N ARG A 345 18.72 3.78 -14.51
CA ARG A 345 19.44 3.64 -15.79
C ARG A 345 20.69 2.78 -15.65
N ARG A 346 21.09 2.46 -14.42
CA ARG A 346 22.24 1.62 -14.13
C ARG A 346 21.92 0.59 -13.05
N LEU A 347 22.32 -0.65 -13.32
CA LEU A 347 22.31 -1.75 -12.36
C LEU A 347 23.71 -2.32 -12.20
N ALA A 348 24.09 -2.70 -10.97
CA ALA A 348 25.27 -3.52 -10.72
C ALA A 348 24.83 -4.94 -10.38
N LEU A 349 25.44 -5.91 -11.05
CA LEU A 349 25.11 -7.33 -10.90
C LEU A 349 26.37 -8.15 -10.65
N ARG A 350 26.22 -9.21 -9.89
CA ARG A 350 27.17 -10.31 -9.77
C ARG A 350 26.61 -11.52 -10.52
N PHE A 351 27.43 -12.10 -11.39
CA PHE A 351 27.10 -13.28 -12.18
C PHE A 351 28.02 -14.43 -11.79
N GLU A 352 27.43 -15.53 -11.34
CA GLU A 352 28.11 -16.79 -11.06
C GLU A 352 28.01 -17.70 -12.29
N GLY A 353 28.94 -17.52 -13.23
CA GLY A 353 28.93 -18.17 -14.53
C GLY A 353 29.98 -19.28 -14.70
N PRO A 354 30.05 -19.90 -15.90
CA PRO A 354 31.02 -20.95 -16.19
C PRO A 354 32.48 -20.45 -16.15
N ASN A 355 32.68 -19.15 -16.35
CA ASN A 355 33.98 -18.48 -16.31
C ASN A 355 34.31 -17.90 -14.92
N GLY A 356 33.66 -18.40 -13.86
CA GLY A 356 33.79 -17.89 -12.50
C GLY A 356 32.84 -16.73 -12.20
N VAL A 357 33.10 -16.06 -11.06
CA VAL A 357 32.29 -14.94 -10.58
C VAL A 357 32.72 -13.65 -11.24
N LYS A 358 31.80 -12.98 -11.93
CA LYS A 358 32.03 -11.68 -12.57
C LYS A 358 31.06 -10.62 -12.04
N ARG A 359 31.46 -9.36 -12.14
CA ARG A 359 30.58 -8.22 -11.85
C ARG A 359 30.36 -7.40 -13.10
N TYR A 360 29.12 -6.97 -13.30
CA TYR A 360 28.72 -6.15 -14.44
C TYR A 360 28.02 -4.88 -13.95
N ALA A 361 28.32 -3.77 -14.61
CA ALA A 361 27.47 -2.58 -14.59
C ALA A 361 26.70 -2.55 -15.91
N VAL A 362 25.39 -2.78 -15.85
CA VAL A 362 24.50 -2.73 -17.01
C VAL A 362 23.85 -1.36 -17.08
N ILE A 363 23.88 -0.76 -18.27
CA ILE A 363 23.38 0.59 -18.56
C ILE A 363 22.19 0.45 -19.51
N PHE A 364 21.12 1.20 -19.24
CA PHE A 364 19.88 1.16 -19.99
C PHE A 364 19.58 2.50 -20.66
N ALA A 365 18.88 2.44 -21.78
CA ALA A 365 18.39 3.60 -22.51
C ALA A 365 16.98 3.34 -23.04
N MET A 366 16.28 4.41 -23.42
CA MET A 366 14.99 4.33 -24.11
C MET A 366 15.20 4.41 -25.63
N ARG A 367 14.56 3.50 -26.37
CA ARG A 367 14.47 3.51 -27.84
C ARG A 367 13.01 3.25 -28.21
N GLU A 368 12.39 4.18 -28.94
CA GLU A 368 11.02 4.06 -29.44
C GLU A 368 9.99 3.72 -28.33
N GLY A 369 10.11 4.39 -27.17
CA GLY A 369 9.22 4.15 -26.04
C GLY A 369 9.47 2.86 -25.26
N ARG A 370 10.57 2.14 -25.53
CA ARG A 370 10.93 0.88 -24.87
C ARG A 370 12.31 0.94 -24.25
N TRP A 371 12.48 0.27 -23.12
CA TRP A 371 13.79 0.10 -22.51
C TRP A 371 14.62 -0.91 -23.30
N ILE A 372 15.89 -0.56 -23.49
CA ILE A 372 16.92 -1.42 -24.08
C ILE A 372 18.17 -1.39 -23.21
N ILE A 373 18.99 -2.42 -23.33
CA ILE A 373 20.34 -2.46 -22.78
C ILE A 373 21.24 -1.65 -23.72
N ASP A 374 21.69 -0.51 -23.22
CA ASP A 374 22.58 0.40 -23.93
C ASP A 374 23.98 -0.20 -24.04
N ASN A 375 24.50 -0.67 -22.90
CA ASN A 375 25.81 -1.29 -22.78
C ASN A 375 25.93 -2.06 -21.46
N TRP A 376 26.97 -2.88 -21.33
CA TRP A 376 27.46 -3.37 -20.04
C TRP A 376 28.98 -3.42 -20.01
N LEU A 377 29.51 -3.25 -18.80
CA LEU A 377 30.94 -3.17 -18.55
C LEU A 377 31.26 -4.08 -17.37
N GLU A 378 32.37 -4.82 -17.44
CA GLU A 378 32.97 -5.45 -16.26
C GLU A 378 33.81 -4.37 -15.56
N PRO A 379 33.40 -3.85 -14.37
CA PRO A 379 34.17 -2.84 -13.69
C PRO A 379 35.55 -3.44 -13.38
N ARG A 380 36.62 -2.80 -13.84
CA ARG A 380 37.96 -3.17 -13.40
C ARG A 380 37.97 -3.08 -11.88
N ALA A 381 38.55 -4.07 -11.22
CA ALA A 381 38.84 -3.96 -9.79
C ALA A 381 39.56 -2.63 -9.62
N ILE A 382 38.93 -1.68 -8.90
CA ILE A 382 39.66 -0.53 -8.42
C ILE A 382 40.68 -1.17 -7.48
N GLU A 383 41.92 -1.31 -7.94
CA GLU A 383 43.04 -1.53 -7.03
C GLU A 383 42.95 -0.37 -6.05
N ARG A 384 42.36 -0.64 -4.88
CA ARG A 384 42.49 0.26 -3.75
C ARG A 384 43.96 0.15 -3.38
N HIS A 385 44.79 0.93 -4.09
CA HIS A 385 46.07 1.37 -3.59
C HIS A 385 45.75 2.19 -2.35
N TYR A 386 45.53 1.49 -1.23
CA TYR A 386 45.83 2.08 0.05
C TYR A 386 47.33 2.36 -0.03
N PRO A 387 47.77 3.63 -0.07
CA PRO A 387 49.19 3.88 0.16
C PRO A 387 49.55 3.14 1.44
N PRO A 388 50.66 2.40 1.50
CA PRO A 388 51.11 1.81 2.75
C PRO A 388 51.14 2.95 3.74
N VAL A 389 50.32 2.86 4.78
CA VAL A 389 50.45 3.75 5.93
C VAL A 389 51.81 3.39 6.50
N THR A 390 52.85 4.12 6.09
CA THR A 390 54.08 4.23 6.86
C THR A 390 53.64 4.83 8.18
N MET A 391 53.35 3.96 9.14
CA MET A 391 53.28 4.38 10.51
C MET A 391 54.60 5.12 10.79
N PRO A 392 54.55 6.40 11.20
CA PRO A 392 55.77 7.05 11.66
C PRO A 392 56.37 6.19 12.77
N PRO A 393 57.70 6.02 12.82
CA PRO A 393 58.34 5.32 13.93
C PRO A 393 57.84 5.97 15.22
N ALA A 394 57.45 5.13 16.18
CA ALA A 394 56.96 5.57 17.47
C ALA A 394 57.89 6.65 18.03
N THR A 395 57.37 7.87 18.19
CA THR A 395 58.09 8.95 18.85
C THR A 395 58.54 8.43 20.23
N PRO A 396 59.83 8.55 20.60
CA PRO A 396 60.27 8.22 21.94
C PRO A 396 59.40 8.97 22.96
N ALA A 397 58.91 8.25 23.96
CA ALA A 397 58.07 8.81 25.00
C ALA A 397 58.75 10.03 25.63
N GLU A 398 58.07 11.18 25.59
CA GLU A 398 58.42 12.35 26.39
C GLU A 398 58.34 11.98 27.88
N PRO A 399 59.26 12.47 28.73
CA PRO A 399 59.16 12.26 30.17
C PRO A 399 57.88 12.89 30.71
N PRO A 400 57.26 12.31 31.75
CA PRO A 400 56.02 12.82 32.30
C PRO A 400 56.19 14.25 32.83
N ALA A 401 55.40 15.17 32.29
CA ALA A 401 55.25 16.52 32.82
C ALA A 401 54.62 16.44 34.23
N GLU A 402 55.18 17.25 35.14
CA GLU A 402 54.74 17.40 36.53
C GLU A 402 53.22 17.62 36.65
N ALA A 403 52.65 16.96 37.65
CA ALA A 403 51.24 16.98 37.98
C ALA A 403 50.75 18.40 38.31
N ASN A 404 49.72 18.85 37.59
CA ASN A 404 48.90 19.99 38.01
C ASN A 404 48.11 19.65 39.28
N PRO A 405 47.96 20.59 40.24
CA PRO A 405 47.18 20.37 41.45
C PRO A 405 45.67 20.22 41.17
N PRO A 406 44.93 19.49 42.02
CA PRO A 406 43.53 19.15 41.78
C PRO A 406 42.60 20.36 41.88
N ALA A 407 41.73 20.48 40.87
CA ALA A 407 40.65 21.45 40.82
C ALA A 407 39.59 21.16 41.89
N THR A 408 39.16 22.21 42.59
CA THR A 408 38.12 22.19 43.61
C THR A 408 36.75 21.85 42.99
N PRO A 409 35.92 20.99 43.61
CA PRO A 409 34.61 20.63 43.08
C PRO A 409 33.62 21.80 43.19
N VAL A 410 33.04 22.18 42.05
CA VAL A 410 31.95 23.16 41.95
C VAL A 410 30.66 22.53 42.48
N ARG A 411 30.07 23.17 43.50
CA ARG A 411 28.82 22.76 44.14
C ARG A 411 27.62 23.11 43.25
N PRO A 412 26.65 22.19 43.01
CA PRO A 412 25.46 22.49 42.22
C PRO A 412 24.51 23.46 42.94
N PRO A 413 23.75 24.29 42.21
CA PRO A 413 22.81 25.24 42.78
C PRO A 413 21.60 24.55 43.45
N ALA A 414 21.12 25.16 44.53
CA ALA A 414 20.04 24.66 45.36
C ALA A 414 18.66 24.73 44.67
N LYS A 415 17.83 23.71 44.96
CA LYS A 415 16.43 23.57 44.51
C LYS A 415 15.54 24.65 45.16
N PRO A 416 14.64 25.33 44.43
CA PRO A 416 13.68 26.25 45.03
C PRO A 416 12.60 25.52 45.84
N PRO A 417 12.06 26.14 46.92
CA PRO A 417 11.06 25.52 47.79
C PRO A 417 9.65 25.49 47.17
N PRO A 418 8.78 24.58 47.62
CA PRO A 418 7.42 24.44 47.11
C PRO A 418 6.52 25.61 47.52
N ALA A 419 5.66 26.03 46.58
CA ALA A 419 4.64 27.04 46.79
C ALA A 419 3.57 26.54 47.79
N LYS A 420 3.27 27.37 48.79
CA LYS A 420 2.12 27.15 49.70
C LYS A 420 0.85 27.63 49.00
N THR A 421 -0.07 26.71 48.76
CA THR A 421 -1.48 27.00 48.49
C THR A 421 -2.15 27.57 49.75
N LYS A 422 -2.96 28.61 49.54
CA LYS A 422 -3.98 29.06 50.49
C LYS A 422 -5.32 28.48 50.09
#